data_AF-A0A952B8H1-F1
#
_entry.id   AF-A0A952B8H1-F1
#
_cell.length_a   1.000
_cell.length_b   1.000
_cell.length_c   1.000
_cell.angle_alpha   90.00
_cell.angle_beta   90.00
_cell.angle_gamma   90.00
#
_symmetry.space_group_name_H-M   'P 1'
#
loop_
_entity.id
_entity.type
_entity.pdbx_description
1 polymer ?
#
loop_
_entity_poly.entity_id
_entity_poly.type
_entity_poly.pdbx_seq_one_letter_code
_entity_poly.pdbx_strand_id
1 'polypeptide(L)' 'MVMRKASGFTIQYYGDMIVLSGTMDAIHLEAEKIVRRFAYSARPYQVKSDGIDRIVLAATS' A
#
# COMPACT_ATOMS: atom_id res chain seq x y z
N MET A 1 2.94 -1.78 14.57
CA MET A 1 2.05 -1.18 13.56
C MET A 1 2.39 0.29 13.47
N VAL A 2 2.69 0.79 12.27
CA VAL A 2 2.94 2.23 12.03
C VAL A 2 1.82 2.76 11.15
N MET A 3 1.22 3.89 11.53
CA MET A 3 0.16 4.54 10.77
C MET A 3 0.66 5.88 10.25
N ARG A 4 0.55 6.11 8.95
CA ARG A 4 0.84 7.40 8.31
C ARG A 4 -0.45 7.98 7.74
N LYS A 5 -0.77 9.21 8.11
CA LYS A 5 -1.95 9.93 7.61
C LYS A 5 -1.50 11.06 6.68
N ALA A 6 -2.11 11.13 5.50
CA ALA A 6 -1.93 12.21 4.54
C ALA A 6 -3.32 12.77 4.16
N SER A 7 -3.37 13.93 3.52
CA SER A 7 -4.63 14.49 3.02
C SER A 7 -5.22 13.56 1.95
N GLY A 8 -6.31 12.87 2.29
CA GLY A 8 -7.04 11.99 1.36
C GLY A 8 -6.81 10.49 1.51
N PHE A 9 -5.82 10.06 2.32
CA PHE A 9 -5.59 8.63 2.58
C PHE A 9 -4.82 8.36 3.88
N THR A 10 -4.89 7.10 4.31
CA THR A 10 -4.18 6.52 5.45
C THR A 10 -3.41 5.30 4.98
N ILE A 11 -2.18 5.15 5.47
CA ILE A 11 -1.38 3.93 5.27
C ILE A 11 -1.15 3.28 6.64
N GLN A 12 -1.37 1.97 6.69
CA GLN A 12 -1.07 1.13 7.84
C GLN A 12 -0.03 0.09 7.43
N TYR A 13 1.12 0.12 8.09
CA TYR A 13 2.20 -0.84 7.88
C TYR A 13 2.08 -1.97 8.90
N TYR A 14 1.88 -3.18 8.37
CA TYR A 14 1.98 -4.44 9.06
C TYR A 14 3.28 -5.14 8.62
N GLY A 15 3.72 -6.18 9.34
CA GLY A 15 5.04 -6.78 9.10
C GLY A 15 5.21 -7.34 7.67
N ASP A 16 4.15 -7.90 7.11
CA ASP A 16 4.09 -8.57 5.80
C ASP A 16 3.11 -7.92 4.82
N MET A 17 2.37 -6.90 5.25
CA MET A 17 1.38 -6.23 4.42
C MET A 17 1.29 -4.73 4.70
N ILE A 18 0.85 -3.99 3.68
CA ILE A 18 0.58 -2.56 3.77
C ILE A 18 -0.88 -2.37 3.36
N VAL A 19 -1.65 -1.70 4.21
CA VAL A 19 -3.05 -1.37 3.92
C VAL A 19 -3.16 0.11 3.66
N LEU A 20 -3.71 0.48 2.51
CA LEU A 20 -4.04 1.84 2.14
C LEU A 20 -5.56 2.01 2.19
N SER A 21 -6.03 3.10 2.79
CA SER A 21 -7.46 3.44 2.84
C SER A 21 -7.68 4.92 2.58
N GLY A 22 -8.66 5.29 1.77
CA GLY A 22 -8.84 6.67 1.33
C GLY A 22 -9.66 6.79 0.06
N THR A 23 -9.54 7.91 -0.63
CA THR A 23 -10.16 8.06 -1.96
C THR A 23 -9.43 7.19 -2.99
N MET A 24 -10.19 6.63 -3.95
CA MET A 24 -9.70 5.71 -4.97
C MET A 24 -8.42 6.22 -5.64
N ASP A 25 -8.44 7.45 -6.16
CA ASP A 25 -7.29 8.04 -6.86
C ASP A 25 -6.05 8.15 -5.97
N ALA A 26 -6.24 8.55 -4.71
CA ALA A 26 -5.14 8.78 -3.78
C ALA A 26 -4.49 7.46 -3.35
N ILE A 27 -5.29 6.44 -3.05
CA ILE A 27 -4.77 5.12 -2.65
C ILE A 27 -4.09 4.41 -3.81
N HIS A 28 -4.60 4.52 -5.04
CA HIS A 28 -3.99 3.90 -6.23
C HIS A 28 -2.64 4.54 -6.54
N LEU A 29 -2.58 5.88 -6.55
CA LEU A 29 -1.34 6.62 -6.80
C LEU A 29 -0.26 6.28 -5.77
N GLU A 30 -0.62 6.19 -4.50
CA GLU A 30 0.34 5.87 -3.44
C GLU A 30 0.72 4.39 -3.43
N ALA A 31 -0.22 3.48 -3.70
CA ALA A 31 0.06 2.06 -3.85
C ALA A 31 1.08 1.80 -4.97
N GLU A 32 0.91 2.45 -6.12
CA GLU A 32 1.84 2.33 -7.24
C GLU A 32 3.26 2.80 -6.86
N LYS A 33 3.37 3.95 -6.16
CA LYS A 33 4.66 4.44 -5.67
C LYS A 33 5.35 3.45 -4.73
N ILE A 34 4.58 2.84 -3.81
CA ILE A 34 5.12 1.85 -2.88
C ILE A 34 5.61 0.63 -3.65
N VAL A 35 4.80 0.06 -4.55
CA VAL A 35 5.18 -1.10 -5.35
C VAL A 35 6.45 -0.81 -6.16
N ARG A 36 6.52 0.32 -6.87
CA ARG A 36 7.71 0.72 -7.65
C ARG A 36 8.95 0.89 -6.76
N ARG A 37 8.80 1.50 -5.58
CA ARG A 37 9.90 1.72 -4.64
C ARG A 37 10.51 0.39 -4.14
N PHE A 38 9.68 -0.63 -3.93
CA PHE A 38 10.10 -1.93 -3.41
C PHE A 38 10.31 -2.99 -4.50
N ALA A 39 10.12 -2.66 -5.78
CA ALA A 39 10.20 -3.60 -6.91
C ALA A 39 11.55 -4.36 -6.99
N TYR A 40 12.65 -3.73 -6.60
CA TYR A 40 14.00 -4.32 -6.59
C TYR A 40 14.51 -4.67 -5.18
N SER A 41 13.62 -4.66 -4.18
CA SER A 41 13.99 -5.03 -2.81
C SER A 41 13.98 -6.54 -2.62
N ALA A 42 14.60 -7.03 -1.54
CA ALA A 42 14.61 -8.46 -1.19
C ALA A 42 13.20 -9.03 -0.93
N ARG A 43 12.20 -8.17 -0.71
CA ARG A 43 10.80 -8.54 -0.49
C ARG A 43 9.88 -7.55 -1.23
N PRO A 44 9.67 -7.73 -2.54
CA PRO A 44 8.79 -6.85 -3.28
C PRO A 44 7.34 -6.97 -2.80
N TYR A 45 6.60 -5.87 -2.87
CA TYR A 45 5.18 -5.85 -2.54
C TYR A 45 4.34 -6.02 -3.81
N GLN A 46 3.27 -6.79 -3.72
CA GLN A 46 2.27 -6.95 -4.78
C GLN A 46 0.87 -6.60 -4.27
N VAL A 47 0.00 -6.13 -5.18
CA VAL A 47 -1.40 -5.87 -4.86
C VAL A 47 -2.11 -7.19 -4.61
N LYS A 48 -2.54 -7.42 -3.37
CA LYS A 48 -3.32 -8.58 -2.96
C LYS A 48 -4.82 -8.34 -3.06
N SER A 49 -5.25 -7.11 -2.81
CA SER A 49 -6.65 -6.70 -2.92
C SER A 49 -6.71 -5.26 -3.37
N ASP A 50 -7.55 -5.01 -4.37
CA ASP A 50 -7.79 -3.70 -4.96
C ASP A 50 -9.29 -3.39 -4.85
N GLY A 51 -9.62 -2.34 -4.12
CA GLY A 51 -10.97 -1.92 -3.81
C GLY A 51 -11.11 -0.41 -3.91
N ILE A 52 -12.35 0.06 -3.99
CA ILE A 52 -12.68 1.47 -4.29
C ILE A 52 -12.09 2.43 -3.23
N ASP A 53 -12.13 2.03 -1.96
CA ASP A 53 -11.66 2.83 -0.82
C ASP A 53 -10.48 2.20 -0.09
N ARG A 54 -9.99 1.05 -0.58
CA ARG A 54 -8.97 0.25 0.10
C ARG A 54 -8.10 -0.56 -0.85
N ILE A 55 -6.79 -0.45 -0.69
CA ILE A 55 -5.80 -1.33 -1.33
C ILE A 55 -5.00 -2.08 -0.27
N VAL A 56 -4.73 -3.36 -0.50
CA VAL A 56 -3.83 -4.17 0.34
C VAL A 56 -2.66 -4.64 -0.51
N LEU A 57 -1.45 -4.28 -0.09
CA LEU A 57 -0.21 -4.78 -0.63
C LEU A 57 0.34 -5.87 0.29
N ALA A 58 0.82 -6.98 -0.25
CA ALA A 58 1.48 -8.05 0.50
C ALA A 58 2.90 -8.27 -0.01
N ALA A 59 3.85 -8.52 0.89
CA ALA A 59 5.20 -8.87 0.53
C ALA A 59 5.21 -10.28 -0.10
N THR A 60 5.87 -10.44 -1.24
CA THR A 60 6.15 -11.76 -1.81
C THR A 60 7.28 -12.41 -1.00
N SER A 61 7.02 -13.60 -0.46
CA SER A 61 7.98 -14.42 0.29
C SER A 61 8.76 -15.32 -0.64
#